data_AF-A0A7C1KNB9-F1
#
_entry.id   AF-A0A7C1KNB9-F1
#
_cell.length_a   1.000
_cell.length_b   1.000
_cell.length_c   1.000
_cell.angle_alpha   90.00
_cell.angle_beta   90.00
_cell.angle_gamma   90.00
#
_symmetry.space_group_name_H-M   'P 1'
#
loop_
_entity.id
_entity.type
_entity.pdbx_description
1 polymer ?
#
loop_
_entity_poly.entity_id
_entity_poly.type
_entity_poly.pdbx_seq_one_letter_code
_entity_poly.pdbx_strand_id
1 'polypeptide(L)' 'MQINEKLLKKLREMLERYNELETLLSDPEVISDNTRYTSYVKEHGRLSKFVGKYSQLDET' A
#
# COMPACT_ATOMS: atom_id res chain seq x y z
N MET A 1 5.72 0.05 26.80
CA MET A 1 5.57 -0.80 25.60
C MET A 1 5.60 0.09 24.35
N GLN A 2 6.75 0.68 24.00
CA GLN A 2 6.84 1.68 22.90
C GLN A 2 7.08 1.08 21.51
N ILE A 3 7.62 -0.15 21.46
CA ILE A 3 8.00 -0.79 20.18
C ILE A 3 6.76 -1.17 19.35
N ASN A 4 5.66 -1.56 20.01
CA ASN A 4 4.44 -1.99 19.32
C ASN A 4 3.72 -0.84 18.62
N GLU A 5 3.60 0.33 19.25
CA GLU A 5 2.90 1.48 18.67
C GLU A 5 3.61 2.01 17.41
N LYS A 6 4.94 2.11 17.44
CA LYS A 6 5.72 2.56 16.28
C LYS A 6 5.61 1.59 15.10
N LEU A 7 5.59 0.28 15.38
CA LEU A 7 5.41 -0.73 14.35
C LEU A 7 4.00 -0.67 13.75
N LEU A 8 2.97 -0.58 14.60
CA LEU A 8 1.57 -0.45 14.17
C LEU A 8 1.35 0.82 13.32
N LYS A 9 1.96 1.95 13.73
CA LYS A 9 1.90 3.19 12.94
C LYS A 9 2.48 2.99 11.53
N LYS A 10 3.65 2.35 11.41
CA LYS A 10 4.25 2.06 10.11
C LYS A 10 3.39 1.14 9.25
N LEU A 11 2.77 0.13 9.84
CA LEU A 11 1.87 -0.77 9.12
C LEU A 11 0.64 -0.03 8.59
N ARG A 12 0.09 0.90 9.38
CA ARG A 12 -1.01 1.79 8.93
C ARG A 12 -0.57 2.70 7.77
N GLU A 13 0.57 3.36 7.89
CA GLU A 13 1.14 4.20 6.81
C GLU A 13 1.33 3.38 5.51
N MET A 14 1.78 2.12 5.63
CA MET A 14 1.91 1.21 4.48
C MET A 14 0.57 0.80 3.88
N LEU A 15 -0.46 0.57 4.70
CA LEU A 15 -1.83 0.27 4.25
C LEU A 15 -2.48 1.47 3.56
N GLU A 16 -2.34 2.67 4.13
CA GLU A 16 -2.82 3.92 3.53
C GLU A 16 -2.21 4.12 2.14
N ARG A 17 -0.88 3.95 2.02
CA ARG A 17 -0.20 4.05 0.74
C ARG A 17 -0.62 2.96 -0.25
N TYR A 18 -0.84 1.74 0.22
CA TYR A 18 -1.36 0.66 -0.62
C TYR A 18 -2.71 1.03 -1.25
N ASN A 19 -3.66 1.54 -0.45
CA ASN A 19 -4.98 1.95 -0.93
C ASN A 19 -4.92 3.19 -1.86
N GLU A 20 -4.01 4.12 -1.58
CA GLU A 20 -3.75 5.25 -2.48
C GLU A 20 -3.27 4.77 -3.85
N LEU A 21 -2.36 3.80 -3.89
CA LEU A 21 -1.87 3.22 -5.13
C LEU A 21 -2.96 2.48 -5.90
N GLU A 22 -3.87 1.75 -5.25
CA GLU A 22 -5.05 1.16 -5.92
C GLU A 22 -5.88 2.24 -6.63
N THR A 23 -6.11 3.37 -5.96
CA THR A 23 -6.84 4.50 -6.55
C THR A 23 -6.09 5.07 -7.75
N LEU A 24 -4.78 5.33 -7.61
CA LEU A 24 -3.96 5.86 -8.71
C LEU A 24 -3.85 4.89 -9.89
N LEU A 25 -3.80 3.58 -9.63
CA LEU A 25 -3.73 2.56 -10.67
C LEU A 25 -5.05 2.39 -11.43
N SER A 26 -6.15 2.92 -10.90
CA SER A 26 -7.45 3.00 -11.59
C SER A 26 -7.65 4.29 -12.39
N ASP A 27 -6.78 5.29 -12.21
CA ASP A 27 -6.86 6.58 -12.88
C ASP A 27 -6.38 6.50 -14.36
N PRO A 28 -7.23 6.81 -15.35
CA PRO A 28 -6.85 6.82 -16.77
C PRO A 28 -5.64 7.70 -17.09
N GLU A 29 -5.46 8.83 -16.39
CA GLU A 29 -4.29 9.71 -16.61
C GLU A 29 -3.00 8.99 -16.21
N VAL A 30 -3.01 8.27 -15.09
CA VAL A 30 -1.88 7.47 -14.62
C VAL A 30 -1.63 6.27 -15.53
N ILE A 31 -2.69 5.57 -15.95
CA ILE A 31 -2.58 4.41 -16.86
C ILE A 31 -1.93 4.82 -18.20
N SER A 32 -2.23 6.04 -18.67
CA SER A 32 -1.65 6.57 -19.91
C SER A 32 -0.17 6.93 -19.79
N ASP A 33 0.33 7.20 -18.57
CA ASP A 33 1.74 7.44 -18.28
C ASP A 33 2.44 6.14 -17.85
N ASN A 34 3.04 5.43 -18.81
CA ASN A 34 3.75 4.17 -18.58
C ASN A 34 4.82 4.23 -17.48
N THR A 35 5.48 5.38 -17.29
CA THR A 35 6.52 5.53 -16.27
C THR A 35 5.90 5.55 -14.88
N ARG A 36 4.85 6.37 -14.68
CA ARG A 36 4.11 6.43 -13.42
C ARG A 36 3.43 5.10 -13.13
N TYR A 37 2.71 4.55 -14.10
CA TYR A 37 2.00 3.27 -13.96
C TYR A 37 2.96 2.14 -13.52
N THR A 38 4.08 1.97 -14.23
CA THR A 38 5.07 0.93 -13.89
C THR A 38 5.66 1.13 -12.49
N SER A 39 5.91 2.37 -12.09
CA SER A 39 6.42 2.69 -10.75
C SER A 39 5.41 2.31 -9.67
N TYR A 40 4.14 2.71 -9.84
CA TYR A 40 3.06 2.44 -8.88
C TYR A 40 2.72 0.95 -8.79
N VAL A 41 2.68 0.22 -9.91
CA VAL A 41 2.48 -1.25 -9.88
C VAL A 41 3.59 -1.94 -9.08
N LYS A 42 4.85 -1.53 -9.26
CA LYS A 42 5.99 -2.10 -8.52
C LYS A 42 5.95 -1.76 -7.04
N GLU A 43 5.55 -0.54 -6.69
CA GLU A 43 5.36 -0.13 -5.30
C GLU A 43 4.22 -0.92 -4.64
N HIS A 44 3.06 -0.98 -5.31
CA HIS A 44 1.87 -1.70 -4.88
C HIS A 44 2.15 -3.18 -4.62
N GLY A 45 2.81 -3.86 -5.57
CA GLY A 45 3.20 -5.26 -5.41
C GLY A 45 4.27 -5.52 -4.34
N ARG A 46 5.03 -4.50 -3.92
CA ARG A 46 5.92 -4.60 -2.74
C ARG A 46 5.11 -4.48 -1.46
N LEU A 47 4.16 -3.54 -1.40
CA LEU A 47 3.33 -3.30 -0.22
C LEU A 47 2.33 -4.45 0.04
N SER A 48 1.80 -5.11 -1.00
CA SER A 48 0.86 -6.23 -0.86
C SER A 48 1.39 -7.36 0.02
N LYS A 49 2.71 -7.60 0.00
CA LYS A 49 3.39 -8.62 0.83
C LYS A 49 3.32 -8.33 2.33
N PHE A 50 3.16 -7.07 2.71
CA PHE A 50 3.08 -6.62 4.09
C PHE A 50 1.63 -6.39 4.52
N VAL A 51 0.84 -5.77 3.65
CA VAL A 51 -0.57 -5.43 3.92
C VAL A 51 -1.44 -6.68 3.99
N GLY A 52 -1.24 -7.68 3.11
CA GLY A 52 -2.04 -8.91 3.13
C GLY A 52 -1.98 -9.67 4.47
N LYS A 53 -0.88 -9.54 5.22
CA LYS A 53 -0.76 -10.10 6.58
C LYS A 53 -1.41 -9.23 7.65
N TYR A 54 -1.45 -7.91 7.45
CA TYR A 54 -2.07 -6.97 8.38
C TYR A 54 -3.60 -6.98 8.28
N SER A 55 -4.16 -7.02 7.07
CA SER A 55 -5.63 -7.09 6.87
C SER A 55 -6.25 -8.31 7.55
N GLN A 56 -5.55 -9.46 7.56
CA GLN A 56 -6.00 -10.67 8.27
C GLN A 56 -6.02 -10.49 9.81
N LEU A 57 -5.22 -9.59 10.36
CA LEU A 57 -5.20 -9.28 11.80
C LEU A 57 -6.26 -8.24 12.19
N ASP A 58 -6.63 -7.33 11.27
CA ASP A 58 -7.61 -6.26 11.51
C ASP A 58 -9.07 -6.75 11.36
N GLU A 59 -9.29 -7.84 10.62
CA GLU A 59 -10.60 -8.51 10.49
C GLU A 59 -10.95 -9.45 11.67
N THR A 60 -10.06 -9.62 12.66
CA THR A 60 -10.29 -10.47 13.86
C THR A 60 -10.52 -9.62 15.11
#